data_AF-A0A2V2VEM6-F1
#
_entry.id   AF-A0A2V2VEM6-F1
#
_cell.length_a   1.000
_cell.length_b   1.000
_cell.length_c   1.000
_cell.angle_alpha   90.00
_cell.angle_beta   90.00
_cell.angle_gamma   90.00
#
_symmetry.space_group_name_H-M   'P 1'
#
loop_
_entity.id
_entity.type
_entity.pdbx_description
1 polymer ?
#
loop_
_entity_poly.entity_id
_entity_poly.type
_entity_poly.pdbx_seq_one_letter_code
_entity_poly.pdbx_strand_id
1 'polypeptide(L)'
;MPNGPLCVALMPPRSHTTKGLNENWCRQQELSPAFAAVVCAFPLEIQNSVSCCAERTIRKKATATIASLVLPRRLYWLTPFWMPCGRRNRSIVSTGIGSVTRDLAIDKRFPDQDIMELRDELMIARTVYDHRHCGYESNRPISDMEEEGMKRVNAIESNREEARERQLSVFCERAKHEVEKMAKELERRDGATLDELERTLEAKKRESSALQADREDRICEYEHTVERIRTRKQTEESASVRLRQAMQQLEQGLSLRQSTIETKEQQLEMVQIDRAKGREAVMRERHSIEAVRRTVREERCRQRRQLIHQIKEMNTKFLEQVRPLAEERKKKREQAKAKEDVAERALAADIKMIEEYLPKLISVEDIPVNPG
;
A
#
# COMPACT_ATOMS: atom_id res chain seq x y z
N MET A 1 42.05 53.81 8.54
CA MET A 1 42.28 54.05 9.98
C MET A 1 41.50 55.32 10.31
N PRO A 2 40.50 55.32 11.21
CA PRO A 2 40.23 54.41 12.36
C PRO A 2 39.29 53.26 11.95
N ASN A 3 39.33 52.01 12.43
CA ASN A 3 39.56 51.35 13.74
C ASN A 3 38.39 51.44 14.73
N GLY A 4 37.55 50.39 14.73
CA GLY A 4 36.56 50.06 15.77
C GLY A 4 35.65 48.89 15.33
N PRO A 5 35.58 47.75 16.05
CA PRO A 5 35.16 46.45 15.50
C PRO A 5 33.66 46.18 15.69
N LEU A 6 33.00 45.67 14.64
CA LEU A 6 31.70 45.00 14.78
C LEU A 6 31.93 43.50 14.93
N CYS A 7 31.77 43.01 16.15
CA CYS A 7 31.70 41.60 16.49
C CYS A 7 30.48 40.98 15.79
N VAL A 8 30.71 40.24 14.70
CA VAL A 8 29.71 39.33 14.13
C VAL A 8 29.84 38.01 14.87
N ALA A 9 28.88 37.75 15.76
CA ALA A 9 28.71 36.45 16.39
C ALA A 9 28.31 35.42 15.32
N LEU A 10 29.18 34.43 15.08
CA LEU A 10 28.85 33.19 14.40
C LEU A 10 27.85 32.41 15.25
N MET A 11 26.57 32.52 14.93
CA MET A 11 25.55 31.56 15.34
C MET A 11 25.63 30.34 14.42
N PRO A 12 25.62 29.10 14.95
CA PRO A 12 25.55 27.90 14.12
C PRO A 12 24.16 27.82 13.46
N PRO A 13 24.05 27.18 12.27
CA PRO A 13 22.79 27.07 11.57
C PRO A 13 21.82 26.22 12.40
N ARG A 14 20.63 26.77 12.66
CA ARG A 14 19.49 26.01 13.17
C ARG A 14 19.17 24.91 12.17
N SER A 15 19.42 23.68 12.56
CA SER A 15 18.90 22.49 11.92
C SER A 15 17.37 22.55 11.97
N HIS A 16 16.76 22.78 10.80
CA HIS A 16 15.35 22.49 10.61
C HIS A 16 15.17 20.97 10.69
N THR A 17 14.80 20.49 11.87
CA THR A 17 14.21 19.16 12.02
C THR A 17 12.90 19.14 11.23
N THR A 18 12.93 18.52 10.06
CA THR A 18 11.75 18.00 9.41
C THR A 18 11.07 17.03 10.39
N LYS A 19 9.98 17.48 11.02
CA LYS A 19 9.06 16.58 11.71
C LYS A 19 8.56 15.60 10.66
N GLY A 20 9.07 14.37 10.76
CA GLY A 20 8.84 13.32 9.79
C GLY A 20 7.37 12.94 9.70
N LEU A 21 6.99 12.56 8.48
CA LEU A 21 5.72 11.97 8.04
C LEU A 21 5.29 10.67 8.78
N ASN A 22 5.90 10.33 9.92
CA ASN A 22 5.74 9.03 10.57
C ASN A 22 4.71 9.01 11.72
N GLU A 23 4.22 10.17 12.18
CA GLU A 23 3.17 10.21 13.22
C GLU A 23 1.77 9.88 12.67
N ASN A 24 1.57 9.98 11.35
CA ASN A 24 0.28 9.62 10.72
C ASN A 24 0.14 8.12 10.39
N TRP A 25 1.24 7.36 10.36
CA TRP A 25 1.19 5.92 10.09
C TRP A 25 0.70 5.11 11.30
N CYS A 26 1.04 5.54 12.52
CA CYS A 26 0.63 4.84 13.75
C CYS A 26 -0.84 5.04 14.15
N ARG A 27 -1.56 6.01 13.57
CA ARG A 27 -2.98 6.23 13.90
C ARG A 27 -3.95 5.38 13.07
N GLN A 28 -3.50 4.69 12.03
CA GLN A 28 -4.36 3.91 11.14
C GLN A 28 -4.33 2.39 11.34
N GLN A 29 -3.48 1.88 12.25
CA GLN A 29 -3.50 0.47 12.63
C GLN A 29 -3.55 0.40 14.15
N GLU A 30 -4.58 -0.27 14.69
CA GLU A 30 -4.72 -0.62 16.10
C GLU A 30 -3.60 -1.57 16.55
N LEU A 31 -2.37 -1.07 16.61
CA LEU A 31 -1.23 -1.79 17.16
C LEU A 31 -1.05 -1.36 18.61
N SER A 32 -1.01 -2.36 19.50
CA SER A 32 -0.78 -2.16 20.93
C SER A 32 0.49 -1.31 21.16
N PRO A 33 0.48 -0.36 22.11
CA PRO A 33 1.62 0.52 22.41
C PRO A 33 2.94 -0.20 22.68
N ALA A 34 2.87 -1.45 23.16
CA ALA A 34 4.05 -2.29 23.40
C ALA A 34 4.80 -2.68 22.10
N PHE A 35 4.11 -2.73 20.96
CA PHE A 35 4.71 -3.11 19.68
C PHE A 35 5.43 -1.93 19.01
N ALA A 36 4.91 -0.72 19.18
CA ALA A 36 5.53 0.50 18.65
C ALA A 36 6.90 0.77 19.31
N ALA A 37 7.03 0.48 20.61
CA ALA A 37 8.28 0.67 21.35
C ALA A 37 9.42 -0.24 20.87
N VAL A 38 9.11 -1.45 20.39
CA VAL A 38 10.12 -2.42 19.94
C VAL A 38 10.63 -2.10 18.54
N VAL A 39 9.78 -1.56 17.65
CA VAL A 39 10.15 -1.24 16.26
C VAL A 39 11.00 0.04 16.15
N CYS A 40 10.84 0.97 17.10
CA CYS A 40 11.61 2.21 17.15
C CYS A 40 13.03 2.07 17.74
N ALA A 41 13.40 0.90 18.28
CA ALA A 41 14.69 0.67 18.93
C ALA A 41 15.80 0.10 18.02
N PHE A 42 15.49 -0.20 16.74
CA PHE A 42 16.45 -0.81 15.82
C PHE A 42 16.99 0.16 14.75
N PRO A 43 18.29 0.07 14.39
CA PRO A 43 18.88 0.86 13.31
C PRO A 43 18.19 0.65 11.94
N LEU A 44 18.18 1.70 11.12
CA LEU A 44 17.43 1.83 9.85
C LEU A 44 17.64 0.68 8.85
N GLU A 45 18.79 0.01 8.88
CA GLU A 45 19.14 -1.09 7.98
C GLU A 45 18.40 -2.41 8.30
N ILE A 46 17.84 -2.56 9.51
CA ILE A 46 17.10 -3.76 9.95
C ILE A 46 15.58 -3.59 9.73
N GLN A 47 15.07 -2.36 9.59
CA GLN A 47 13.63 -2.10 9.42
C GLN A 47 13.07 -2.64 8.10
N ASN A 48 13.89 -2.70 7.04
CA ASN A 48 13.47 -3.24 5.74
C ASN A 48 13.36 -4.77 5.73
N SER A 49 14.08 -5.49 6.60
CA SER A 49 13.99 -6.96 6.69
C SER A 49 12.86 -7.42 7.63
N VAL A 50 12.56 -6.66 8.68
CA VAL A 50 11.45 -6.94 9.62
C VAL A 50 10.08 -6.66 8.97
N SER A 51 9.99 -5.66 8.09
CA SER A 51 8.80 -5.39 7.26
C SER A 51 8.38 -6.61 6.42
N CYS A 52 9.36 -7.28 5.80
CA CYS A 52 9.14 -8.46 4.96
C CYS A 52 8.73 -9.72 5.78
N CYS A 53 9.15 -9.80 7.04
CA CYS A 53 8.75 -10.88 7.96
C CYS A 53 7.37 -10.65 8.60
N ALA A 54 7.00 -9.40 8.88
CA ALA A 54 5.68 -9.01 9.37
C ALA A 54 4.59 -9.24 8.30
N GLU A 55 4.89 -8.94 7.02
CA GLU A 55 3.97 -9.20 5.91
C GLU A 55 3.70 -10.71 5.70
N ARG A 56 4.71 -11.56 5.95
CA ARG A 56 4.55 -13.03 5.90
C ARG A 56 3.77 -13.60 7.08
N THR A 57 3.85 -13.00 8.27
CA THR A 57 3.07 -13.46 9.43
C THR A 57 1.61 -13.00 9.35
N ILE A 58 1.34 -11.82 8.78
CA ILE A 58 -0.02 -11.34 8.53
C ILE A 58 -0.68 -12.11 7.37
N ARG A 59 0.05 -12.44 6.29
CA ARG A 59 -0.47 -13.36 5.26
C ARG A 59 -0.77 -14.75 5.82
N LYS A 60 0.12 -15.35 6.63
CA LYS A 60 -0.15 -16.68 7.21
C LYS A 60 -1.36 -16.70 8.17
N LYS A 61 -1.58 -15.64 8.95
CA LYS A 61 -2.79 -15.52 9.80
C LYS A 61 -4.06 -15.24 8.99
N ALA A 62 -3.98 -14.44 7.92
CA ALA A 62 -5.11 -14.20 7.02
C ALA A 62 -5.47 -15.46 6.21
N THR A 63 -4.51 -16.24 5.73
CA THR A 63 -4.76 -17.50 5.02
C THR A 63 -5.27 -18.61 5.95
N ALA A 64 -4.83 -18.66 7.22
CA ALA A 64 -5.39 -19.59 8.20
C ALA A 64 -6.83 -19.23 8.61
N THR A 65 -7.15 -17.92 8.67
CA THR A 65 -8.52 -17.44 8.98
C THR A 65 -9.45 -17.63 7.78
N ILE A 66 -8.98 -17.42 6.55
CA ILE A 66 -9.75 -17.67 5.32
C ILE A 66 -9.91 -19.18 5.06
N ALA A 67 -8.91 -20.01 5.35
CA ALA A 67 -9.05 -21.47 5.27
C ALA A 67 -10.03 -22.04 6.33
N SER A 68 -10.26 -21.33 7.43
CA SER A 68 -11.31 -21.67 8.41
C SER A 68 -12.71 -21.18 8.02
N LEU A 69 -12.82 -20.29 7.03
CA LEU A 69 -14.08 -19.73 6.52
C LEU A 69 -14.52 -20.35 5.18
N VAL A 70 -13.65 -21.11 4.50
CA VAL A 70 -13.92 -21.75 3.19
C VAL A 70 -13.91 -23.28 3.27
N LEU A 71 -14.17 -23.86 4.45
CA LEU A 71 -14.49 -25.28 4.59
C LEU A 71 -15.97 -25.46 4.95
N PRO A 72 -16.80 -26.03 4.06
CA PRO A 72 -18.20 -26.27 4.34
C PRO A 72 -18.33 -27.41 5.37
N ARG A 73 -18.60 -27.04 6.62
CA ARG A 73 -19.19 -27.95 7.61
C ARG A 73 -20.68 -28.12 7.31
N ARG A 74 -21.03 -29.01 6.37
CA ARG A 74 -22.27 -29.81 6.34
C ARG A 74 -22.40 -30.55 5.01
N LEU A 75 -22.20 -31.86 5.05
CA LEU A 75 -22.97 -32.86 4.29
C LEU A 75 -22.77 -34.18 5.04
N TYR A 76 -23.48 -34.32 6.15
CA TYR A 76 -23.90 -35.62 6.64
C TYR A 76 -25.41 -35.60 6.60
N TRP A 77 -25.96 -36.71 6.12
CA TRP A 77 -27.36 -37.07 5.94
C TRP A 77 -27.89 -36.95 4.51
N LEU A 78 -28.25 -38.15 4.01
CA LEU A 78 -29.12 -38.51 2.90
C LEU A 78 -28.46 -38.91 1.58
N THR A 79 -28.10 -40.19 1.48
CA THR A 79 -28.66 -41.09 0.45
C THR A 79 -28.78 -42.52 1.01
N PRO A 80 -29.88 -43.25 0.73
CA PRO A 80 -30.09 -44.62 1.20
C PRO A 80 -29.45 -45.61 0.22
N PHE A 81 -28.58 -46.48 0.75
CA PHE A 81 -28.00 -47.60 0.02
C PHE A 81 -28.94 -48.82 0.15
N TRP A 82 -29.36 -49.36 -1.00
CA TRP A 82 -30.18 -50.57 -1.07
C TRP A 82 -29.31 -51.80 -1.37
N MET A 83 -29.62 -52.88 -0.62
CA MET A 83 -29.40 -54.31 -0.88
C MET A 83 -28.00 -54.94 -0.69
N PRO A 84 -27.88 -56.29 -0.52
CA PRO A 84 -28.85 -57.35 -0.15
C PRO A 84 -28.35 -58.35 0.93
N CYS A 85 -29.28 -59.17 1.45
CA CYS A 85 -29.16 -60.53 1.99
C CYS A 85 -27.86 -61.01 2.70
N GLY A 86 -27.99 -61.44 3.96
CA GLY A 86 -26.95 -62.24 4.63
C GLY A 86 -27.42 -62.93 5.92
N ARG A 87 -27.64 -64.26 5.82
CA ARG A 87 -27.83 -65.24 6.91
C ARG A 87 -26.80 -65.10 8.06
N ARG A 88 -27.22 -65.37 9.31
CA ARG A 88 -26.84 -66.58 10.11
C ARG A 88 -27.16 -66.48 11.61
N ASN A 89 -27.83 -67.54 12.10
CA ASN A 89 -27.55 -68.37 13.28
C ASN A 89 -27.36 -67.75 14.68
N ARG A 90 -28.40 -67.94 15.53
CA ARG A 90 -28.45 -68.86 16.69
C ARG A 90 -27.14 -69.17 17.46
N SER A 91 -27.05 -68.69 18.71
CA SER A 91 -26.52 -69.38 19.92
C SER A 91 -26.68 -68.47 21.16
N ILE A 92 -27.62 -68.73 22.08
CA ILE A 92 -27.45 -69.40 23.40
C ILE A 92 -26.38 -68.76 24.31
N VAL A 93 -26.84 -68.24 25.47
CA VAL A 93 -26.25 -68.20 26.85
C VAL A 93 -26.98 -67.03 27.57
N SER A 94 -28.04 -67.26 28.36
CA SER A 94 -28.09 -67.72 29.76
C SER A 94 -27.56 -66.72 30.80
N THR A 95 -28.47 -65.90 31.37
CA THR A 95 -28.53 -65.49 32.78
C THR A 95 -29.95 -64.91 32.97
N GLY A 96 -30.92 -65.53 33.63
CA GLY A 96 -30.90 -66.13 34.96
C GLY A 96 -31.41 -65.09 35.97
N ILE A 97 -32.73 -64.95 36.14
CA ILE A 97 -33.41 -64.43 37.35
C ILE A 97 -34.89 -64.86 37.30
N GLY A 98 -35.30 -65.59 38.35
CA GLY A 98 -36.59 -65.37 39.01
C GLY A 98 -37.85 -65.91 38.35
N SER A 99 -38.07 -67.22 38.49
CA SER A 99 -39.40 -67.83 38.40
C SER A 99 -40.34 -67.23 39.46
N VAL A 100 -41.27 -66.38 39.02
CA VAL A 100 -42.54 -66.14 39.71
C VAL A 100 -43.63 -66.44 38.70
N THR A 101 -44.32 -67.54 38.96
CA THR A 101 -45.57 -67.96 38.34
C THR A 101 -46.55 -66.79 38.29
N ARG A 102 -46.65 -66.14 37.14
CA ARG A 102 -47.84 -65.40 36.74
C ARG A 102 -48.43 -66.16 35.57
N ASP A 103 -49.47 -66.90 35.91
CA ASP A 103 -50.55 -67.37 35.07
C ASP A 103 -50.35 -67.04 33.59
N LEU A 104 -50.07 -68.09 32.82
CA LEU A 104 -50.45 -68.11 31.43
C LEU A 104 -51.96 -67.86 31.41
N ALA A 105 -52.35 -66.61 31.21
CA ALA A 105 -53.61 -66.30 30.57
C ALA A 105 -53.48 -66.89 29.15
N ILE A 106 -53.69 -68.21 29.06
CA ILE A 106 -54.12 -68.86 27.84
C ILE A 106 -55.25 -67.97 27.35
N ASP A 107 -55.06 -67.37 26.19
CA ASP A 107 -56.04 -66.52 25.53
C ASP A 107 -57.40 -67.22 25.62
N LYS A 108 -58.26 -66.76 26.54
CA LYS A 108 -59.66 -67.17 26.61
C LYS A 108 -60.40 -66.85 25.30
N ARG A 109 -59.78 -66.04 24.45
CA ARG A 109 -60.27 -65.68 23.12
C ARG A 109 -60.43 -66.88 22.18
N PHE A 110 -59.62 -67.93 22.32
CA PHE A 110 -59.76 -69.15 21.51
C PHE A 110 -60.93 -70.03 21.96
N PRO A 111 -61.07 -70.43 23.23
CA PRO A 111 -62.22 -71.24 23.65
C PRO A 111 -63.55 -70.50 23.51
N ASP A 112 -63.62 -69.17 23.68
CA ASP A 112 -64.89 -68.45 23.49
C ASP A 112 -65.30 -68.37 22.00
N GLN A 113 -64.32 -68.28 21.09
CA GLN A 113 -64.53 -68.39 19.65
C GLN A 113 -65.01 -69.81 19.28
N ASP A 114 -64.31 -70.85 19.77
CA ASP A 114 -64.66 -72.26 19.55
C ASP A 114 -66.03 -72.64 20.14
N ILE A 115 -66.41 -72.07 21.31
CA ILE A 115 -67.71 -72.28 21.94
C ILE A 115 -68.83 -71.60 21.14
N MET A 116 -68.60 -70.42 20.57
CA MET A 116 -69.59 -69.78 19.68
C MET A 116 -69.73 -70.55 18.37
N GLU A 117 -68.63 -71.00 17.77
CA GLU A 117 -68.64 -71.81 16.56
C GLU A 117 -69.36 -73.16 16.78
N LEU A 118 -69.09 -73.86 17.90
CA LEU A 118 -69.81 -75.08 18.29
C LEU A 118 -71.31 -74.87 18.54
N ARG A 119 -71.69 -73.71 19.10
CA ARG A 119 -73.12 -73.36 19.29
C ARG A 119 -73.81 -73.07 17.97
N ASP A 120 -73.14 -72.42 17.04
CA ASP A 120 -73.66 -72.13 15.70
C ASP A 120 -73.81 -73.45 14.90
N GLU A 121 -72.83 -74.34 14.99
CA GLU A 121 -72.89 -75.70 14.42
C GLU A 121 -74.06 -76.53 14.99
N LEU A 122 -74.29 -76.52 16.30
CA LEU A 122 -75.42 -77.21 16.93
C LEU A 122 -76.78 -76.61 16.53
N MET A 123 -76.87 -75.28 16.37
CA MET A 123 -78.06 -74.60 15.86
C MET A 123 -78.34 -74.97 14.39
N ILE A 124 -77.31 -75.06 13.55
CA ILE A 124 -77.42 -75.51 12.16
C ILE A 124 -77.87 -76.98 12.12
N ALA A 125 -77.27 -77.87 12.92
CA ALA A 125 -77.66 -79.28 12.97
C ALA A 125 -79.13 -79.46 13.39
N ARG A 126 -79.60 -78.67 14.37
CA ARG A 126 -81.00 -78.66 14.79
C ARG A 126 -81.95 -78.18 13.69
N THR A 127 -81.64 -77.07 13.02
CA THR A 127 -82.48 -76.56 11.92
C THR A 127 -82.53 -77.49 10.71
N VAL A 128 -81.43 -78.18 10.38
CA VAL A 128 -81.40 -79.22 9.34
C VAL A 128 -82.26 -80.43 9.71
N TYR A 129 -82.26 -80.85 10.99
CA TYR A 129 -83.09 -81.96 11.47
C TYR A 129 -84.58 -81.60 11.43
N ASP A 130 -84.93 -80.38 11.86
CA ASP A 130 -86.31 -79.89 11.83
C ASP A 130 -86.81 -79.69 10.38
N HIS A 131 -85.94 -79.23 9.46
CA HIS A 131 -86.29 -79.07 8.04
C HIS A 131 -86.50 -80.43 7.33
N ARG A 132 -85.75 -81.48 7.71
CA ARG A 132 -85.96 -82.84 7.18
C ARG A 132 -87.36 -83.39 7.47
N HIS A 133 -87.99 -82.97 8.57
CA HIS A 133 -89.31 -83.45 8.95
C HIS A 133 -90.47 -82.79 8.18
N CYS A 134 -90.24 -81.64 7.53
CA CYS A 134 -91.24 -80.93 6.73
C CYS A 134 -91.39 -81.45 5.27
N GLY A 135 -90.50 -82.32 4.80
CA GLY A 135 -90.50 -82.81 3.42
C GLY A 135 -91.50 -83.94 3.11
N TYR A 136 -92.09 -84.58 4.13
CA TYR A 136 -92.91 -85.80 3.95
C TYR A 136 -94.44 -85.59 3.98
N GLU A 137 -94.95 -84.38 4.24
CA GLU A 137 -96.40 -84.14 4.41
C GLU A 137 -97.04 -83.18 3.40
N SER A 138 -96.39 -82.78 2.30
CA SER A 138 -97.01 -81.94 1.27
C SER A 138 -96.76 -82.43 -0.16
N ASN A 139 -97.83 -82.89 -0.83
CA ASN A 139 -97.86 -83.25 -2.26
C ASN A 139 -98.18 -82.02 -3.15
N ARG A 140 -97.46 -80.90 -2.97
CA ARG A 140 -97.43 -79.79 -3.94
C ARG A 140 -96.01 -79.66 -4.50
N PRO A 141 -95.83 -79.55 -5.83
CA PRO A 141 -94.52 -79.24 -6.38
C PRO A 141 -94.18 -77.79 -6.01
N ILE A 142 -93.23 -77.61 -5.09
CA ILE A 142 -92.69 -76.32 -4.69
C ILE A 142 -91.47 -76.06 -5.57
N SER A 143 -91.61 -75.22 -6.59
CA SER A 143 -90.57 -74.92 -7.59
C SER A 143 -89.46 -73.96 -7.11
N ASP A 144 -89.50 -73.48 -5.86
CA ASP A 144 -88.64 -72.38 -5.40
C ASP A 144 -87.77 -72.72 -4.16
N MET A 145 -87.53 -74.01 -3.88
CA MET A 145 -86.74 -74.46 -2.70
C MET A 145 -85.27 -74.00 -2.72
N GLU A 146 -84.63 -73.97 -3.90
CA GLU A 146 -83.24 -73.49 -4.04
C GLU A 146 -83.14 -71.99 -3.83
N GLU A 147 -84.13 -71.23 -4.29
CA GLU A 147 -84.19 -69.78 -4.12
C GLU A 147 -84.44 -69.39 -2.66
N GLU A 148 -85.32 -70.10 -1.96
CA GLU A 148 -85.53 -69.93 -0.52
C GLU A 148 -84.29 -70.34 0.30
N GLY A 149 -83.58 -71.41 -0.11
CA GLY A 149 -82.32 -71.82 0.49
C GLY A 149 -81.22 -70.75 0.35
N MET A 150 -81.07 -70.20 -0.86
CA MET A 150 -80.12 -69.12 -1.13
C MET A 150 -80.46 -67.84 -0.37
N LYS A 151 -81.74 -67.50 -0.23
CA LYS A 151 -82.19 -66.37 0.62
C LYS A 151 -81.79 -66.54 2.09
N ARG A 152 -81.88 -67.75 2.63
CA ARG A 152 -81.49 -68.04 4.02
C ARG A 152 -79.96 -68.02 4.21
N VAL A 153 -79.20 -68.59 3.27
CA VAL A 153 -77.73 -68.53 3.30
C VAL A 153 -77.25 -67.08 3.22
N ASN A 154 -77.79 -66.30 2.28
CA ASN A 154 -77.48 -64.88 2.16
C ASN A 154 -77.85 -64.09 3.43
N ALA A 155 -78.97 -64.41 4.08
CA ALA A 155 -79.35 -63.79 5.36
C ALA A 155 -78.39 -64.16 6.51
N ILE A 156 -77.91 -65.40 6.56
CA ILE A 156 -76.93 -65.85 7.57
C ILE A 156 -75.56 -65.19 7.33
N GLU A 157 -75.09 -65.15 6.08
CA GLU A 157 -73.85 -64.48 5.73
C GLU A 157 -73.90 -62.98 6.00
N SER A 158 -75.00 -62.31 5.62
CA SER A 158 -75.24 -60.90 5.97
C SER A 158 -75.20 -60.69 7.47
N ASN A 159 -75.90 -61.52 8.26
CA ASN A 159 -75.89 -61.40 9.72
C ASN A 159 -74.50 -61.65 10.34
N ARG A 160 -73.72 -62.58 9.80
CA ARG A 160 -72.33 -62.86 10.24
C ARG A 160 -71.39 -61.72 9.89
N GLU A 161 -71.53 -61.14 8.71
CA GLU A 161 -70.76 -59.96 8.30
C GLU A 161 -71.13 -58.75 9.15
N GLU A 162 -72.43 -58.51 9.38
CA GLU A 162 -72.89 -57.47 10.29
C GLU A 162 -72.35 -57.66 11.73
N ALA A 163 -72.27 -58.91 12.21
CA ALA A 163 -71.68 -59.20 13.51
C ALA A 163 -70.17 -58.90 13.55
N ARG A 164 -69.42 -59.26 12.49
CA ARG A 164 -67.99 -58.92 12.36
C ARG A 164 -67.79 -57.41 12.28
N GLU A 165 -68.58 -56.71 11.48
CA GLU A 165 -68.53 -55.26 11.34
C GLU A 165 -68.83 -54.56 12.67
N ARG A 166 -69.84 -55.02 13.42
CA ARG A 166 -70.12 -54.52 14.78
C ARG A 166 -68.94 -54.72 15.72
N GLN A 167 -68.31 -55.89 15.72
CA GLN A 167 -67.14 -56.17 16.56
C GLN A 167 -65.93 -55.31 16.18
N LEU A 168 -65.65 -55.17 14.88
CA LEU A 168 -64.57 -54.31 14.36
C LEU A 168 -64.82 -52.85 14.68
N SER A 169 -66.07 -52.38 14.54
CA SER A 169 -66.47 -51.02 14.91
C SER A 169 -66.20 -50.76 16.40
N VAL A 170 -66.63 -51.66 17.28
CA VAL A 170 -66.35 -51.56 18.73
C VAL A 170 -64.85 -51.54 19.02
N PHE A 171 -64.05 -52.35 18.33
CA PHE A 171 -62.59 -52.37 18.49
C PHE A 171 -61.95 -51.05 18.02
N CYS A 172 -62.34 -50.55 16.85
CA CYS A 172 -61.87 -49.28 16.30
C CYS A 172 -62.21 -48.10 17.23
N GLU A 173 -63.43 -48.07 17.78
CA GLU A 173 -63.83 -47.01 18.73
C GLU A 173 -63.04 -47.08 20.04
N ARG A 174 -62.75 -48.28 20.57
CA ARG A 174 -61.87 -48.44 21.73
C ARG A 174 -60.45 -47.95 21.45
N ALA A 175 -59.88 -48.32 20.30
CA ALA A 175 -58.55 -47.89 19.91
C ALA A 175 -58.45 -46.36 19.73
N LYS A 176 -59.46 -45.73 19.10
CA LYS A 176 -59.55 -44.26 19.00
C LYS A 176 -59.56 -43.61 20.37
N HIS A 177 -60.40 -44.11 21.29
CA HIS A 177 -60.48 -43.58 22.65
C HIS A 177 -59.17 -43.74 23.42
N GLU A 178 -58.48 -44.88 23.29
CA GLU A 178 -57.16 -45.09 23.90
C GLU A 178 -56.10 -44.13 23.35
N VAL A 179 -56.06 -43.92 22.03
CA VAL A 179 -55.15 -42.96 21.38
C VAL A 179 -55.43 -41.53 21.85
N GLU A 180 -56.70 -41.11 21.90
CA GLU A 180 -57.07 -39.78 22.41
C GLU A 180 -56.69 -39.58 23.88
N LYS A 181 -56.86 -40.62 24.71
CA LYS A 181 -56.44 -40.58 26.11
C LYS A 181 -54.93 -40.41 26.23
N MET A 182 -54.15 -41.17 25.45
CA MET A 182 -52.70 -41.06 25.42
C MET A 182 -52.26 -39.67 24.93
N ALA A 183 -52.93 -39.11 23.91
CA ALA A 183 -52.66 -37.77 23.42
C ALA A 183 -52.88 -36.70 24.51
N LYS A 184 -54.01 -36.75 25.21
CA LYS A 184 -54.32 -35.84 26.33
C LYS A 184 -53.35 -35.99 27.51
N GLU A 185 -52.89 -37.21 27.79
CA GLU A 185 -51.88 -37.43 28.84
C GLU A 185 -50.51 -36.86 28.45
N LEU A 186 -50.11 -36.95 27.18
CA LEU A 186 -48.89 -36.33 26.67
C LEU A 186 -48.96 -34.81 26.74
N GLU A 187 -50.08 -34.20 26.30
CA GLU A 187 -50.29 -32.74 26.41
C GLU A 187 -50.22 -32.26 27.88
N ARG A 188 -50.75 -33.05 28.82
CA ARG A 188 -50.65 -32.75 30.26
C ARG A 188 -49.24 -32.86 30.81
N ARG A 189 -48.45 -33.83 30.33
CA ARG A 189 -47.06 -34.03 30.77
C ARG A 189 -46.12 -32.97 30.21
N ASP A 190 -46.25 -32.67 28.92
CA ASP A 190 -45.36 -31.74 28.22
C ASP A 190 -45.81 -30.28 28.38
N GLY A 191 -47.05 -30.05 28.82
CA GLY A 191 -47.57 -28.72 29.18
C GLY A 191 -47.85 -27.82 27.98
N ALA A 192 -47.78 -28.35 26.76
CA ALA A 192 -48.08 -27.66 25.52
C ALA A 192 -48.99 -28.53 24.64
N THR A 193 -50.01 -27.91 24.05
CA THR A 193 -50.88 -28.58 23.07
C THR A 193 -50.19 -28.67 21.71
N LEU A 194 -50.58 -29.65 20.90
CA LEU A 194 -50.02 -29.82 19.56
C LEU A 194 -50.21 -28.56 18.69
N ASP A 195 -51.38 -27.91 18.81
CA ASP A 195 -51.69 -26.65 18.12
C ASP A 195 -50.76 -25.50 18.55
N GLU A 196 -50.37 -25.43 19.82
CA GLU A 196 -49.42 -24.41 20.31
C GLU A 196 -48.01 -24.67 19.75
N LEU A 197 -47.59 -25.93 19.66
CA LEU A 197 -46.33 -26.31 19.03
C LEU A 197 -46.33 -25.98 17.53
N GLU A 198 -47.43 -26.21 16.83
CA GLU A 198 -47.57 -25.83 15.42
C GLU A 198 -47.52 -24.30 15.24
N ARG A 199 -48.24 -23.53 16.06
CA ARG A 199 -48.19 -22.05 16.02
C ARG A 199 -46.80 -21.51 16.31
N THR A 200 -46.11 -22.06 17.30
CA THR A 200 -44.73 -21.63 17.64
C THR A 200 -43.74 -22.00 16.55
N LEU A 201 -43.87 -23.18 15.94
CA LEU A 201 -43.07 -23.58 14.78
C LEU A 201 -43.29 -22.62 13.60
N GLU A 202 -44.54 -22.30 13.30
CA GLU A 202 -44.88 -21.36 12.22
C GLU A 202 -44.41 -19.93 12.52
N ALA A 203 -44.43 -19.49 13.77
CA ALA A 203 -43.83 -18.22 14.17
C ALA A 203 -42.31 -18.23 13.96
N LYS A 204 -41.62 -19.30 14.34
CA LYS A 204 -40.17 -19.45 14.17
C LYS A 204 -39.75 -19.57 12.71
N LYS A 205 -40.56 -20.21 11.86
CA LYS A 205 -40.35 -20.22 10.40
C LYS A 205 -40.38 -18.80 9.85
N ARG A 206 -41.38 -17.99 10.22
CA ARG A 206 -41.48 -16.58 9.79
C ARG A 206 -40.30 -15.75 10.28
N GLU A 207 -39.91 -15.90 11.54
CA GLU A 207 -38.74 -15.22 12.11
C GLU A 207 -37.46 -15.61 11.36
N SER A 208 -37.26 -16.90 11.08
CA SER A 208 -36.11 -17.37 10.32
C SER A 208 -36.09 -16.83 8.89
N SER A 209 -37.24 -16.77 8.21
CA SER A 209 -37.34 -16.20 6.86
C SER A 209 -37.05 -14.70 6.88
N ALA A 210 -37.52 -13.96 7.88
CA ALA A 210 -37.23 -12.53 8.02
C ALA A 210 -35.74 -12.27 8.27
N LEU A 211 -35.10 -13.07 9.14
CA LEU A 211 -33.65 -13.00 9.39
C LEU A 211 -32.83 -13.40 8.16
N GLN A 212 -33.33 -14.34 7.36
CA GLN A 212 -32.68 -14.74 6.12
C GLN A 212 -32.74 -13.61 5.08
N ALA A 213 -33.89 -12.96 4.92
CA ALA A 213 -34.05 -11.80 4.05
C ALA A 213 -33.12 -10.64 4.47
N ASP A 214 -33.10 -10.26 5.76
CA ASP A 214 -32.20 -9.21 6.27
C ASP A 214 -30.71 -9.54 6.04
N ARG A 215 -30.32 -10.83 6.14
CA ARG A 215 -28.95 -11.26 5.80
C ARG A 215 -28.66 -11.11 4.31
N GLU A 216 -29.58 -11.51 3.45
CA GLU A 216 -29.45 -11.38 2.00
C GLU A 216 -29.36 -9.91 1.59
N ASP A 217 -30.20 -9.04 2.14
CA ASP A 217 -30.15 -7.59 1.91
C ASP A 217 -28.77 -7.01 2.29
N ARG A 218 -28.25 -7.36 3.47
CA ARG A 218 -26.91 -6.93 3.91
C ARG A 218 -25.80 -7.48 3.02
N ILE A 219 -25.90 -8.74 2.58
CA ILE A 219 -24.94 -9.32 1.64
C ILE A 219 -24.92 -8.50 0.34
N CYS A 220 -26.09 -8.17 -0.22
CA CYS A 220 -26.20 -7.35 -1.41
C CYS A 220 -25.58 -5.94 -1.21
N GLU A 221 -25.81 -5.30 -0.06
CA GLU A 221 -25.20 -4.00 0.27
C GLU A 221 -23.67 -4.07 0.36
N TYR A 222 -23.14 -5.13 0.98
CA TYR A 222 -21.70 -5.35 1.06
C TYR A 222 -21.09 -5.64 -0.31
N GLU A 223 -21.74 -6.44 -1.14
CA GLU A 223 -21.30 -6.70 -2.51
C GLU A 223 -21.23 -5.41 -3.33
N HIS A 224 -22.27 -4.58 -3.27
CA HIS A 224 -22.28 -3.28 -3.93
C HIS A 224 -21.16 -2.36 -3.41
N THR A 225 -20.92 -2.34 -2.10
CA THR A 225 -19.84 -1.55 -1.50
C THR A 225 -18.45 -2.05 -1.94
N VAL A 226 -18.24 -3.36 -1.99
CA VAL A 226 -17.01 -3.97 -2.48
C VAL A 226 -16.78 -3.62 -3.95
N GLU A 227 -17.82 -3.65 -4.79
CA GLU A 227 -17.69 -3.31 -6.21
C GLU A 227 -17.37 -1.82 -6.41
N ARG A 228 -17.97 -0.93 -5.61
CA ARG A 228 -17.60 0.49 -5.57
C ARG A 228 -16.15 0.70 -5.16
N ILE A 229 -15.64 -0.09 -4.22
CA ILE A 229 -14.22 -0.02 -3.82
C ILE A 229 -13.31 -0.53 -4.95
N ARG A 230 -13.68 -1.62 -5.64
CA ARG A 230 -12.90 -2.18 -6.76
C ARG A 230 -12.76 -1.19 -7.90
N THR A 231 -13.87 -0.60 -8.34
CA THR A 231 -13.89 0.41 -9.41
C THR A 231 -13.08 1.65 -9.03
N ARG A 232 -13.26 2.17 -7.80
CA ARG A 232 -12.43 3.28 -7.30
C ARG A 232 -10.94 2.94 -7.31
N LYS A 233 -10.57 1.77 -6.78
CA LYS A 233 -9.18 1.29 -6.77
C LYS A 233 -8.59 1.24 -8.17
N GLN A 234 -9.32 0.71 -9.16
CA GLN A 234 -8.87 0.68 -10.56
C GLN A 234 -8.63 2.08 -11.12
N THR A 235 -9.53 3.03 -10.84
CA THR A 235 -9.37 4.42 -11.31
C THR A 235 -8.15 5.09 -10.68
N GLU A 236 -7.93 4.90 -9.37
CA GLU A 236 -6.78 5.42 -8.62
C GLU A 236 -5.46 4.79 -9.09
N GLU A 237 -5.43 3.47 -9.34
CA GLU A 237 -4.28 2.77 -9.92
C GLU A 237 -3.94 3.31 -11.31
N SER A 238 -4.96 3.52 -12.17
CA SER A 238 -4.76 4.11 -13.49
C SER A 238 -4.20 5.54 -13.40
N ALA A 239 -4.65 6.34 -12.44
CA ALA A 239 -4.16 7.69 -12.20
C ALA A 239 -2.70 7.67 -11.70
N SER A 240 -2.38 6.75 -10.79
CA SER A 240 -1.02 6.54 -10.30
C SER A 240 -0.04 6.13 -11.41
N VAL A 241 -0.47 5.27 -12.34
CA VAL A 241 0.35 4.91 -13.51
C VAL A 241 0.64 6.15 -14.37
N ARG A 242 -0.40 6.95 -14.68
CA ARG A 242 -0.23 8.20 -15.46
C ARG A 242 0.72 9.18 -14.77
N LEU A 243 0.59 9.33 -13.44
CA LEU A 243 1.48 10.19 -12.66
C LEU A 243 2.93 9.70 -12.69
N ARG A 244 3.17 8.39 -12.55
CA ARG A 244 4.52 7.81 -12.65
C ARG A 244 5.15 8.05 -14.02
N GLN A 245 4.38 7.91 -15.09
CA GLN A 245 4.85 8.23 -16.45
C GLN A 245 5.23 9.72 -16.58
N ALA A 246 4.40 10.63 -16.05
CA ALA A 246 4.69 12.06 -16.06
C ALA A 246 5.96 12.39 -15.24
N MET A 247 6.14 11.75 -14.08
CA MET A 247 7.36 11.90 -13.27
C MET A 247 8.60 11.45 -14.04
N GLN A 248 8.56 10.29 -14.71
CA GLN A 248 9.66 9.81 -15.52
C GLN A 248 10.02 10.76 -16.67
N GLN A 249 9.02 11.35 -17.34
CA GLN A 249 9.26 12.36 -18.38
C GLN A 249 9.93 13.61 -17.82
N LEU A 250 9.51 14.07 -16.64
CA LEU A 250 10.14 15.22 -15.97
C LEU A 250 11.57 14.90 -15.54
N GLU A 251 11.83 13.72 -15.00
CA GLU A 251 13.18 13.26 -14.63
C GLU A 251 14.12 13.24 -15.83
N GLN A 252 13.66 12.71 -16.97
CA GLN A 252 14.41 12.75 -18.23
C GLN A 252 14.68 14.18 -18.70
N GLY A 253 13.66 15.05 -18.61
CA GLY A 253 13.79 16.47 -18.92
C GLY A 253 14.80 17.20 -18.01
N LEU A 254 14.83 16.85 -16.72
CA LEU A 254 15.79 17.39 -15.75
C LEU A 254 17.20 16.90 -16.06
N SER A 255 17.40 15.61 -16.34
CA SER A 255 18.73 15.08 -16.68
C SER A 255 19.31 15.74 -17.93
N LEU A 256 18.47 16.02 -18.94
CA LEU A 256 18.89 16.71 -20.15
C LEU A 256 19.28 18.17 -19.88
N ARG A 257 18.53 18.86 -19.01
CA ARG A 257 18.86 20.24 -18.61
C ARG A 257 20.15 20.28 -17.80
N GLN A 258 20.34 19.33 -16.88
CA GLN A 258 21.56 19.22 -16.09
C GLN A 258 22.79 19.02 -16.99
N SER A 259 22.75 18.08 -17.93
CA SER A 259 23.87 17.89 -18.87
C SER A 259 24.13 19.11 -19.76
N THR A 260 23.07 19.82 -20.16
CA THR A 260 23.20 21.08 -20.90
C THR A 260 23.86 22.17 -20.04
N ILE A 261 23.55 22.24 -18.75
CA ILE A 261 24.18 23.19 -17.82
C ILE A 261 25.65 22.83 -17.62
N GLU A 262 25.97 21.57 -17.35
CA GLU A 262 27.35 21.10 -17.15
C GLU A 262 28.25 21.41 -18.37
N THR A 263 27.74 21.16 -19.58
CA THR A 263 28.49 21.51 -20.80
C THR A 263 28.69 23.01 -20.97
N LYS A 264 27.72 23.84 -20.56
CA LYS A 264 27.86 25.30 -20.58
C LYS A 264 28.83 25.80 -19.52
N GLU A 265 28.84 25.19 -18.33
CA GLU A 265 29.80 25.49 -17.27
C GLU A 265 31.24 25.19 -17.73
N GLN A 266 31.47 24.04 -18.35
CA GLN A 266 32.77 23.70 -18.94
C GLN A 266 33.19 24.69 -20.03
N GLN A 267 32.26 25.10 -20.91
CA GLN A 267 32.54 26.13 -21.92
C GLN A 267 32.92 27.47 -21.28
N LEU A 268 32.23 27.87 -20.21
CA LEU A 268 32.53 29.10 -19.48
C LEU A 268 33.89 29.04 -18.79
N GLU A 269 34.26 27.91 -18.20
CA GLU A 269 35.57 27.71 -17.57
C GLU A 269 36.72 27.89 -18.59
N MET A 270 36.59 27.29 -19.78
CA MET A 270 37.56 27.47 -20.86
C MET A 270 37.72 28.94 -21.27
N VAL A 271 36.60 29.66 -21.43
CA VAL A 271 36.62 31.10 -21.75
C VAL A 271 37.26 31.92 -20.65
N GLN A 272 37.04 31.57 -19.37
CA GLN A 272 37.67 32.26 -18.25
C GLN A 272 39.19 32.07 -18.22
N ILE A 273 39.66 30.85 -18.51
CA ILE A 273 41.08 30.53 -18.63
C ILE A 273 41.72 31.35 -19.76
N ASP A 274 41.10 31.38 -20.94
CA ASP A 274 41.61 32.13 -22.09
C ASP A 274 41.63 33.64 -21.80
N ARG A 275 40.60 34.15 -21.12
CA ARG A 275 40.57 35.55 -20.67
C ARG A 275 41.69 35.85 -19.67
N ALA A 276 42.01 34.92 -18.77
CA ALA A 276 43.12 35.05 -17.83
C ALA A 276 44.47 35.07 -18.55
N LYS A 277 44.71 34.13 -19.46
CA LYS A 277 45.91 34.08 -20.31
C LYS A 277 46.08 35.34 -21.15
N GLY A 278 44.99 35.87 -21.71
CA GLY A 278 44.99 37.13 -22.45
C GLY A 278 45.43 38.32 -21.59
N ARG A 279 44.90 38.42 -20.35
CA ARG A 279 45.35 39.44 -19.40
C ARG A 279 46.84 39.30 -19.05
N GLU A 280 47.32 38.09 -18.81
CA GLU A 280 48.73 37.82 -18.51
C GLU A 280 49.65 38.18 -19.70
N ALA A 281 49.23 37.88 -20.93
CA ALA A 281 49.97 38.26 -22.13
C ALA A 281 50.08 39.79 -22.26
N VAL A 282 48.98 40.52 -22.09
CA VAL A 282 48.96 41.98 -22.11
C VAL A 282 49.86 42.56 -21.01
N MET A 283 49.83 41.99 -19.80
CA MET A 283 50.70 42.44 -18.71
C MET A 283 52.18 42.18 -19.05
N ARG A 284 52.53 41.02 -19.59
CA ARG A 284 53.91 40.71 -20.00
C ARG A 284 54.41 41.66 -21.09
N GLU A 285 53.59 41.93 -22.10
CA GLU A 285 53.93 42.89 -23.15
C GLU A 285 54.12 44.31 -22.61
N ARG A 286 53.25 44.77 -21.69
CA ARG A 286 53.40 46.07 -21.04
C ARG A 286 54.75 46.19 -20.31
N HIS A 287 55.14 45.17 -19.54
CA HIS A 287 56.43 45.15 -18.86
C HIS A 287 57.61 45.14 -19.86
N SER A 288 57.50 44.38 -20.96
CA SER A 288 58.50 44.36 -22.04
C SER A 288 58.66 45.73 -22.69
N ILE A 289 57.55 46.38 -23.06
CA ILE A 289 57.54 47.73 -23.64
C ILE A 289 58.11 48.74 -22.64
N GLU A 290 57.78 48.62 -21.36
CA GLU A 290 58.31 49.52 -20.34
C GLU A 290 59.83 49.34 -20.16
N ALA A 291 60.33 48.10 -20.19
CA ALA A 291 61.76 47.82 -20.17
C ALA A 291 62.48 48.45 -21.38
N VAL A 292 61.94 48.28 -22.59
CA VAL A 292 62.48 48.92 -23.81
C VAL A 292 62.43 50.45 -23.72
N ARG A 293 61.34 51.02 -23.17
CA ARG A 293 61.26 52.47 -22.95
C ARG A 293 62.32 52.95 -21.98
N ARG A 294 62.63 52.19 -20.92
CA ARG A 294 63.70 52.52 -19.97
C ARG A 294 65.07 52.48 -20.66
N THR A 295 65.39 51.43 -21.43
CA THR A 295 66.68 51.35 -22.14
C THR A 295 66.85 52.50 -23.13
N VAL A 296 65.82 52.83 -23.91
CA VAL A 296 65.86 53.97 -24.85
C VAL A 296 66.06 55.30 -24.13
N ARG A 297 65.39 55.52 -22.98
CA ARG A 297 65.60 56.73 -22.16
C ARG A 297 67.03 56.80 -21.63
N GLU A 298 67.57 55.70 -21.14
CA GLU A 298 68.94 55.62 -20.64
C GLU A 298 69.97 55.91 -21.75
N GLU A 299 69.78 55.35 -22.95
CA GLU A 299 70.63 55.61 -24.11
C GLU A 299 70.61 57.09 -24.51
N ARG A 300 69.41 57.70 -24.60
CA ARG A 300 69.29 59.15 -24.86
C ARG A 300 69.98 59.98 -23.78
N CYS A 301 69.85 59.60 -22.50
CA CYS A 301 70.56 60.26 -21.40
C CYS A 301 72.09 60.12 -21.54
N ARG A 302 72.59 58.95 -21.96
CA ARG A 302 74.03 58.74 -22.24
C ARG A 302 74.51 59.63 -23.40
N GLN A 303 73.77 59.69 -24.49
CA GLN A 303 74.08 60.56 -25.63
C GLN A 303 74.09 62.05 -25.23
N ARG A 304 73.07 62.51 -24.49
CA ARG A 304 73.03 63.89 -23.95
C ARG A 304 74.23 64.19 -23.07
N ARG A 305 74.62 63.26 -22.18
CA ARG A 305 75.83 63.39 -21.35
C ARG A 305 77.10 63.52 -22.19
N GLN A 306 77.24 62.72 -23.25
CA GLN A 306 78.38 62.81 -24.17
C GLN A 306 78.43 64.16 -24.90
N LEU A 307 77.30 64.65 -25.43
CA LEU A 307 77.21 65.96 -26.08
C LEU A 307 77.57 67.10 -25.13
N ILE A 308 77.07 67.05 -23.89
CA ILE A 308 77.40 68.04 -22.85
C ILE A 308 78.90 68.03 -22.56
N HIS A 309 79.52 66.86 -22.47
CA HIS A 309 80.96 66.73 -22.25
C HIS A 309 81.76 67.37 -23.41
N GLN A 310 81.38 67.11 -24.66
CA GLN A 310 82.00 67.73 -25.83
C GLN A 310 81.85 69.26 -25.83
N ILE A 311 80.68 69.79 -25.47
CA ILE A 311 80.45 71.24 -25.37
C ILE A 311 81.37 71.85 -24.30
N LYS A 312 81.48 71.20 -23.13
CA LYS A 312 82.39 71.65 -22.07
C LYS A 312 83.84 71.64 -22.55
N GLU A 313 84.31 70.57 -23.18
CA GLU A 313 85.67 70.52 -23.74
C GLU A 313 85.94 71.63 -24.75
N MET A 314 84.97 71.91 -25.64
CA MET A 314 85.08 73.03 -26.59
C MET A 314 85.13 74.38 -25.88
N ASN A 315 84.27 74.60 -24.88
CA ASN A 315 84.28 75.82 -24.08
C ASN A 315 85.63 76.03 -23.36
N THR A 316 86.20 74.96 -22.78
CA THR A 316 87.53 75.03 -22.14
C THR A 316 88.61 75.37 -23.15
N LYS A 317 88.64 74.70 -24.31
CA LYS A 317 89.62 74.98 -25.38
C LYS A 317 89.48 76.42 -25.90
N PHE A 318 88.26 76.91 -26.04
CA PHE A 318 88.02 78.29 -26.45
C PHE A 318 88.55 79.29 -25.42
N LEU A 319 88.27 79.06 -24.13
CA LEU A 319 88.83 79.87 -23.03
C LEU A 319 90.36 79.79 -22.99
N GLU A 320 90.96 78.62 -23.21
CA GLU A 320 92.40 78.41 -23.31
C GLU A 320 93.03 79.12 -24.52
N GLN A 321 92.29 79.34 -25.61
CA GLN A 321 92.77 80.15 -26.74
C GLN A 321 92.63 81.65 -26.49
N VAL A 322 91.60 82.08 -25.75
CA VAL A 322 91.36 83.50 -25.43
C VAL A 322 92.32 84.00 -24.33
N ARG A 323 92.63 83.17 -23.32
CA ARG A 323 93.49 83.55 -22.17
C ARG A 323 94.91 84.02 -22.58
N PRO A 324 95.65 83.34 -23.50
CA PRO A 324 96.96 83.79 -23.97
C PRO A 324 96.89 85.11 -24.73
N LEU A 325 95.82 85.36 -25.50
CA LEU A 325 95.62 86.64 -26.17
C LEU A 325 95.50 87.78 -25.15
N ALA A 326 94.81 87.54 -24.03
CA ALA A 326 94.73 88.48 -22.92
C ALA A 326 96.07 88.66 -22.18
N GLU A 327 96.85 87.59 -22.00
CA GLU A 327 98.17 87.64 -21.35
C GLU A 327 99.27 88.27 -22.22
N GLU A 328 99.27 88.03 -23.53
CA GLU A 328 100.19 88.65 -24.48
C GLU A 328 99.98 90.17 -24.57
N ARG A 329 98.73 90.64 -24.50
CA ARG A 329 98.40 92.07 -24.42
C ARG A 329 98.95 92.71 -23.15
N LYS A 330 98.82 92.03 -22.00
CA LYS A 330 99.41 92.49 -20.72
C LYS A 330 100.94 92.58 -20.79
N LYS A 331 101.61 91.64 -21.47
CA LYS A 331 103.07 91.64 -21.65
C LYS A 331 103.59 92.72 -22.61
N LYS A 332 102.82 93.09 -23.65
CA LYS A 332 103.18 94.12 -24.64
C LYS A 332 102.97 95.58 -24.16
N ARG A 333 102.42 95.81 -22.95
CA ARG A 333 102.03 97.15 -22.42
C ARG A 333 101.06 97.93 -23.32
N GLU A 334 100.33 97.25 -24.20
CA GLU A 334 99.24 97.87 -24.96
C GLU A 334 98.03 98.04 -24.02
N GLN A 335 97.52 99.26 -23.87
CA GLN A 335 96.28 99.48 -23.11
C GLN A 335 95.13 98.73 -23.79
N ALA A 336 94.48 97.84 -23.06
CA ALA A 336 93.25 97.21 -23.52
C ALA A 336 92.24 98.31 -23.88
N LYS A 337 91.72 98.31 -25.12
CA LYS A 337 90.56 99.13 -25.44
C LYS A 337 89.41 98.61 -24.57
N ALA A 338 88.75 99.48 -23.81
CA ALA A 338 87.68 99.11 -22.87
C ALA A 338 86.59 98.21 -23.48
N LYS A 339 86.38 98.28 -24.81
CA LYS A 339 85.42 97.44 -25.55
C LYS A 339 85.84 95.96 -25.64
N GLU A 340 87.14 95.68 -25.69
CA GLU A 340 87.65 94.31 -25.84
C GLU A 340 87.69 93.57 -24.49
N ASP A 341 88.07 94.24 -23.40
CA ASP A 341 87.98 93.70 -22.04
C ASP A 341 86.53 93.41 -21.63
N VAL A 342 85.59 94.26 -22.04
CA VAL A 342 84.15 94.04 -21.83
C VAL A 342 83.67 92.83 -22.63
N ALA A 343 84.15 92.65 -23.87
CA ALA A 343 83.80 91.50 -24.70
C ALA A 343 84.35 90.17 -24.15
N GLU A 344 85.58 90.14 -23.63
CA GLU A 344 86.16 88.95 -23.00
C GLU A 344 85.39 88.54 -21.73
N ARG A 345 85.04 89.51 -20.88
CA ARG A 345 84.21 89.25 -19.69
C ARG A 345 82.80 88.80 -20.05
N ALA A 346 82.22 89.35 -21.11
CA ALA A 346 80.92 88.90 -21.62
C ALA A 346 80.98 87.45 -22.12
N LEU A 347 82.01 87.09 -22.89
CA LEU A 347 82.22 85.72 -23.37
C LEU A 347 82.40 84.72 -22.21
N ALA A 348 83.19 85.07 -21.19
CA ALA A 348 83.36 84.24 -20.01
C ALA A 348 82.06 84.08 -19.21
N ALA A 349 81.24 85.14 -19.14
CA ALA A 349 79.93 85.10 -18.50
C ALA A 349 78.92 84.24 -19.29
N ASP A 350 78.92 84.32 -20.62
CA ASP A 350 78.07 83.52 -21.50
C ASP A 350 78.44 82.03 -21.43
N ILE A 351 79.73 81.69 -21.43
CA ILE A 351 80.20 80.31 -21.24
C ILE A 351 79.76 79.76 -19.88
N LYS A 352 79.90 80.58 -18.83
CA LYS A 352 79.46 80.20 -17.48
C LYS A 352 77.95 79.97 -17.42
N MET A 353 77.16 80.84 -18.03
CA MET A 353 75.71 80.67 -18.19
C MET A 353 75.39 79.36 -18.91
N ILE A 354 76.03 79.08 -20.04
CA ILE A 354 75.82 77.83 -20.80
C ILE A 354 76.11 76.62 -19.90
N GLU A 355 77.24 76.61 -19.18
CA GLU A 355 77.62 75.51 -18.29
C GLU A 355 76.63 75.27 -17.14
N GLU A 356 75.98 76.32 -16.63
CA GLU A 356 74.93 76.23 -15.60
C GLU A 356 73.62 75.61 -16.15
N TYR A 357 73.33 75.77 -17.45
CA TYR A 357 72.14 75.19 -18.09
C TYR A 357 72.35 73.76 -18.62
N LEU A 358 73.57 73.39 -19.01
CA LEU A 358 73.84 72.07 -19.62
C LEU A 358 73.35 70.87 -18.79
N PRO A 359 73.55 70.79 -17.45
CA PRO A 359 73.06 69.66 -16.66
C PRO A 359 71.53 69.51 -16.67
N LYS A 360 70.79 70.63 -16.78
CA LYS A 360 69.32 70.62 -16.82
C LYS A 360 68.77 69.93 -18.07
N LEU A 361 69.55 69.93 -19.16
CA LEU A 361 69.18 69.26 -20.43
C LEU A 361 69.23 67.73 -20.35
N ILE A 362 69.93 67.16 -19.35
CA ILE A 362 69.94 65.70 -19.12
C ILE A 362 68.57 65.24 -18.62
N SER A 363 67.94 66.02 -17.74
CA SER A 363 66.72 65.68 -17.02
C SER A 363 65.42 66.20 -17.66
N VAL A 364 65.46 66.88 -18.81
CA VAL A 364 64.21 67.26 -19.52
C VAL A 364 63.59 65.98 -20.09
N GLU A 365 62.78 65.36 -19.25
CA GLU A 365 61.90 64.23 -19.53
C GLU A 365 60.41 64.63 -19.52
N ASP A 366 60.10 65.93 -19.41
CA ASP A 366 58.73 66.42 -19.55
C ASP A 366 58.43 66.78 -21.01
N ILE A 367 58.09 65.77 -21.80
CA ILE A 367 57.00 65.95 -22.77
C ILE A 367 55.77 65.38 -22.07
N PRO A 368 54.75 66.20 -21.77
CA PRO A 368 53.53 65.70 -21.18
C PRO A 368 52.94 64.65 -22.11
N VAL A 369 52.69 63.46 -21.56
CA VAL A 369 51.78 62.50 -22.18
C VAL A 369 50.46 63.23 -22.32
N ASN A 370 50.04 63.45 -23.56
CA ASN A 370 48.78 64.10 -23.91
C ASN A 370 47.65 63.49 -23.06
N PRO A 371 46.85 64.29 -22.32
CA PRO A 371 45.71 63.77 -21.58
C PRO A 371 44.60 63.50 -22.61
N GLY A 372 44.57 62.28 -23.13
CA GLY A 372 43.48 61.74 -23.95
C GLY A 372 42.45 61.02 -23.10
#